data_AF-A0AAV0NF18-F1
#
_entry.id   AF-A0AAV0NF18-F1
#
_cell.length_a   1.000
_cell.length_b   1.000
_cell.length_c   1.000
_cell.angle_alpha   90.00
_cell.angle_beta   90.00
_cell.angle_gamma   90.00
#
_symmetry.space_group_name_H-M   'P 1'
#
loop_
_entity.id
_entity.type
_entity.pdbx_description
1 polymer ?
#
loop_
_entity_poly.entity_id
_entity_poly.type
_entity_poly.pdbx_seq_one_letter_code
_entity_poly.pdbx_strand_id
1 'polypeptide(L)'
;ECYFWINCIYFEPKYGLARILNTKIYSVLTLLDDTCDNFATYEEVLALVEAIERLDARALEELPDRMKNIYRLTLSVYDEIDEEVGKTGSMFVVEYAKEEFEQERNHAPSGVECCMKQYGISNKEAVEFLWKEISDAWKIIIQEYCQKPTLLPTIFTDRILNYARSMNLFYDNENGDCYTNPRLLKEHLTSLFIDPVHL
;
A
#
# COMPACT_ATOMS: atom_id res chain seq x y z
N GLU A 1 -6.37 -8.53 7.05
CA GLU A 1 -6.21 -7.97 5.68
C GLU A 1 -4.75 -7.65 5.40
N CYS A 2 -4.15 -6.69 6.12
CA CYS A 2 -2.75 -6.24 5.90
C CYS A 2 -1.73 -7.39 5.82
N TYR A 3 -1.68 -8.26 6.84
CA TYR A 3 -0.71 -9.38 6.83
C TYR A 3 -0.94 -10.34 5.65
N PHE A 4 -2.20 -10.60 5.29
CA PHE A 4 -2.54 -11.47 4.16
C PHE A 4 -2.04 -10.86 2.84
N TRP A 5 -2.24 -9.56 2.63
CA TRP A 5 -1.75 -8.86 1.45
C TRP A 5 -0.22 -8.94 1.35
N ILE A 6 0.48 -8.60 2.43
CA ILE A 6 1.94 -8.67 2.46
C ILE A 6 2.44 -10.10 2.26
N ASN A 7 1.72 -11.11 2.77
CA ASN A 7 2.05 -12.50 2.52
C ASN A 7 1.90 -12.90 1.05
N CYS A 8 0.94 -12.35 0.30
CA CYS A 8 0.85 -12.56 -1.16
C CYS A 8 2.08 -12.02 -1.89
N ILE A 9 2.71 -10.97 -1.36
CA ILE A 9 3.90 -10.36 -1.96
C ILE A 9 5.18 -11.10 -1.52
N TYR A 10 5.27 -11.49 -0.24
CA TYR A 10 6.47 -12.01 0.43
C TYR A 10 6.33 -13.42 1.04
N PHE A 11 5.68 -14.37 0.36
CA PHE A 11 5.29 -15.66 0.96
C PHE A 11 6.45 -16.57 1.40
N GLU A 12 7.64 -16.47 0.82
CA GLU A 12 8.73 -17.40 1.09
C GLU A 12 9.27 -17.27 2.53
N PRO A 13 9.64 -18.37 3.23
CA PRO A 13 10.04 -18.32 4.65
C PRO A 13 11.17 -17.34 4.96
N LYS A 14 12.14 -17.18 4.05
CA LYS A 14 13.27 -16.26 4.18
C LYS A 14 12.89 -14.77 4.30
N TYR A 15 11.68 -14.40 3.91
CA TYR A 15 11.18 -13.02 3.99
C TYR A 15 10.35 -12.74 5.25
N GLY A 16 10.50 -13.54 6.32
CA GLY A 16 9.76 -13.38 7.57
C GLY A 16 9.83 -11.98 8.16
N LEU A 17 11.04 -11.40 8.26
CA LEU A 17 11.22 -10.03 8.76
C LEU A 17 10.55 -8.99 7.85
N ALA A 18 10.75 -9.12 6.53
CA ALA A 18 10.11 -8.23 5.55
C ALA A 18 8.58 -8.28 5.66
N ARG A 19 7.98 -9.46 5.87
CA ARG A 19 6.53 -9.60 6.09
C ARG A 19 6.08 -8.85 7.34
N ILE A 20 6.80 -8.99 8.45
CA ILE A 20 6.44 -8.33 9.72
C ILE A 20 6.51 -6.80 9.57
N LEU A 21 7.64 -6.29 9.07
CA LEU A 21 7.84 -4.84 8.90
C LEU A 21 6.84 -4.23 7.92
N ASN A 22 6.64 -4.83 6.74
CA ASN A 22 5.66 -4.33 5.76
C ASN A 22 4.23 -4.40 6.30
N THR A 23 3.88 -5.41 7.11
CA THR A 23 2.55 -5.47 7.71
C THR A 23 2.32 -4.29 8.65
N LYS A 24 3.33 -3.92 9.45
CA LYS A 24 3.26 -2.76 10.34
C LYS A 24 3.14 -1.45 9.55
N ILE A 25 3.96 -1.27 8.52
CA ILE A 25 3.88 -0.11 7.61
C ILE A 25 2.48 0.00 7.04
N TYR A 26 1.98 -1.05 6.38
CA TYR A 26 0.67 -1.00 5.75
C TYR A 26 -0.46 -0.76 6.75
N SER A 27 -0.36 -1.31 7.97
CA SER A 27 -1.36 -1.05 9.01
C SER A 27 -1.36 0.42 9.45
N VAL A 28 -0.19 1.08 9.53
CA VAL A 28 -0.11 2.52 9.78
C VAL A 28 -0.67 3.32 8.60
N LEU A 29 -0.36 2.90 7.35
CA LEU A 29 -0.90 3.56 6.16
C LEU A 29 -2.43 3.50 6.11
N THR A 30 -3.05 2.35 6.44
CA THR A 30 -4.51 2.26 6.56
C THR A 30 -5.06 3.22 7.60
N LEU A 31 -4.41 3.32 8.76
CA LEU A 31 -4.87 4.19 9.83
C LEU A 31 -4.71 5.67 9.45
N LEU A 32 -3.66 6.02 8.70
CA LEU A 32 -3.47 7.36 8.14
C LEU A 32 -4.54 7.67 7.10
N ASP A 33 -4.79 6.74 6.18
CA ASP A 33 -5.86 6.82 5.16
C ASP A 33 -7.23 7.06 5.81
N ASP A 34 -7.63 6.21 6.77
CA ASP A 34 -8.86 6.36 7.54
C ASP A 34 -8.93 7.72 8.27
N THR A 35 -7.80 8.16 8.85
CA THR A 35 -7.71 9.45 9.54
C THR A 35 -7.99 10.60 8.58
N CYS A 36 -7.33 10.61 7.43
CA CYS A 36 -7.48 11.64 6.42
C CYS A 36 -8.89 11.64 5.78
N ASP A 37 -9.47 10.46 5.53
CA ASP A 37 -10.74 10.35 4.84
C ASP A 37 -11.95 10.60 5.76
N ASN A 38 -11.92 10.11 7.01
CA ASN A 38 -13.11 10.08 7.87
C ASN A 38 -13.02 11.00 9.09
N PHE A 39 -11.82 11.39 9.54
CA PHE A 39 -11.65 11.98 10.87
C PHE A 39 -11.01 13.36 10.88
N ALA A 40 -10.17 13.71 9.91
CA ALA A 40 -9.40 14.94 9.86
C ALA A 40 -10.15 16.09 9.17
N THR A 41 -9.88 17.33 9.57
CA THR A 41 -10.16 18.48 8.67
C THR A 41 -9.00 18.68 7.72
N TYR A 42 -9.22 19.45 6.66
CA TYR A 42 -8.18 19.80 5.69
C TYR A 42 -6.91 20.34 6.36
N GLU A 43 -7.07 21.27 7.31
CA GLU A 43 -5.94 21.91 8.02
C GLU A 43 -5.13 20.90 8.84
N GLU A 44 -5.78 19.85 9.34
CA GLU A 44 -5.11 18.82 10.13
C GLU A 44 -4.46 17.76 9.26
N VAL A 45 -5.04 17.44 8.09
CA VAL A 45 -4.37 16.64 7.07
C VAL A 45 -3.08 17.35 6.66
N LEU A 46 -3.14 18.64 6.36
CA LEU A 46 -1.97 19.42 5.98
C LEU A 46 -0.89 19.40 7.07
N ALA A 47 -1.27 19.67 8.33
CA ALA A 47 -0.34 19.61 9.45
C ALA A 47 0.27 18.20 9.65
N LEU A 48 -0.52 17.16 9.44
CA LEU A 48 -0.06 15.77 9.52
C LEU A 48 0.90 15.41 8.39
N VAL A 49 0.63 15.86 7.16
CA VAL A 49 1.53 15.69 6.00
C VAL A 49 2.85 16.40 6.26
N GLU A 50 2.84 17.67 6.67
CA GLU A 50 4.07 18.43 7.00
C GLU A 50 4.88 17.74 8.12
N ALA A 51 4.20 17.15 9.11
CA ALA A 51 4.86 16.38 10.17
C ALA A 51 5.46 15.06 9.64
N ILE A 52 4.76 14.34 8.77
CA ILE A 52 5.26 13.09 8.15
C ILE A 52 6.46 13.38 7.25
N GLU A 53 6.43 14.43 6.45
CA GLU A 53 7.56 14.85 5.60
C GLU A 53 8.83 15.13 6.43
N ARG A 54 8.67 15.76 7.60
CA ARG A 54 9.77 15.99 8.53
C ARG A 54 10.25 14.73 9.24
N LEU A 55 9.35 13.78 9.46
CA LEU A 55 9.56 12.53 10.20
C LEU A 55 10.39 12.73 11.50
N ASP A 56 9.97 13.68 12.32
CA ASP A 56 10.69 14.12 13.52
C ASP A 56 9.75 14.21 14.73
N ALA A 57 10.14 13.58 15.84
CA ALA A 57 9.39 13.60 17.09
C ALA A 57 9.01 15.01 17.58
N ARG A 58 9.79 16.05 17.25
CA ARG A 58 9.49 17.44 17.61
C ARG A 58 8.19 17.95 16.97
N ALA A 59 7.78 17.41 15.81
CA ALA A 59 6.53 17.79 15.16
C ALA A 59 5.29 17.38 15.97
N LEU A 60 5.42 16.44 16.94
CA LEU A 60 4.32 16.07 17.83
C LEU A 60 3.74 17.26 18.60
N GLU A 61 4.56 18.24 18.99
CA GLU A 61 4.10 19.40 19.76
C GLU A 61 3.30 20.39 18.90
N GLU A 62 3.50 20.35 17.58
CA GLU A 62 2.87 21.24 16.60
C GLU A 62 1.53 20.66 16.11
N LEU A 63 1.31 19.35 16.28
CA LEU A 63 0.12 18.66 15.82
C LEU A 63 -1.09 18.87 16.76
N PRO A 64 -2.32 18.88 16.21
CA PRO A 64 -3.54 18.76 17.00
C PRO A 64 -3.53 17.50 17.87
N ASP A 65 -4.07 17.58 19.10
CA ASP A 65 -4.02 16.48 20.07
C ASP A 65 -4.56 15.14 19.53
N ARG A 66 -5.59 15.19 18.67
CA ARG A 66 -6.14 13.98 18.04
C ARG A 66 -5.20 13.30 17.04
N MET A 67 -4.31 14.06 16.39
CA MET A 67 -3.36 13.54 15.39
C MET A 67 -2.06 13.04 16.02
N LYS A 68 -1.75 13.46 17.25
CA LYS A 68 -0.52 13.06 17.95
C LYS A 68 -0.39 11.54 18.11
N ASN A 69 -1.51 10.83 18.29
CA ASN A 69 -1.48 9.38 18.46
C ASN A 69 -1.10 8.66 17.17
N ILE A 70 -1.70 9.03 16.03
CA ILE A 70 -1.38 8.40 14.75
C ILE A 70 0.05 8.73 14.33
N TYR A 71 0.48 9.99 14.50
CA TYR A 71 1.86 10.38 14.18
C TYR A 71 2.90 9.69 15.08
N ARG A 72 2.61 9.54 16.39
CA ARG A 72 3.49 8.78 17.28
C ARG A 72 3.60 7.31 16.87
N LEU A 73 2.50 6.70 16.43
CA LEU A 73 2.54 5.33 15.91
C LEU A 73 3.38 5.25 14.63
N THR A 74 3.24 6.21 13.71
CA THR A 74 4.07 6.33 12.52
C THR A 74 5.55 6.37 12.88
N LEU A 75 5.97 7.29 13.75
CA LEU A 75 7.36 7.39 14.20
C LEU A 75 7.87 6.07 14.81
N SER A 76 7.07 5.44 15.68
CA SER A 76 7.45 4.17 16.30
C SER A 76 7.70 3.05 15.29
N VAL A 77 6.93 3.00 14.19
CA VAL A 77 7.13 2.00 13.14
C VAL A 77 8.38 2.33 12.31
N TYR A 78 8.62 3.60 11.99
CA TYR A 78 9.84 4.03 11.31
C TYR A 78 11.10 3.75 12.13
N ASP A 79 11.09 4.05 13.43
CA ASP A 79 12.22 3.76 14.33
C ASP A 79 12.55 2.25 14.37
N GLU A 80 11.51 1.40 14.41
CA GLU A 80 11.70 -0.06 14.36
C GLU A 80 12.29 -0.52 13.03
N ILE A 81 11.83 0.05 11.91
CA ILE A 81 12.39 -0.24 10.59
C ILE A 81 13.84 0.19 10.52
N ASP A 82 14.16 1.40 10.98
CA ASP A 82 15.54 1.92 10.98
C ASP A 82 16.46 1.06 11.84
N GLU A 83 15.98 0.58 12.99
CA GLU A 83 16.74 -0.34 13.83
C GLU A 83 17.02 -1.69 13.13
N GLU A 84 15.99 -2.30 12.53
CA GLU A 84 16.11 -3.59 11.84
C GLU A 84 16.90 -3.51 10.53
N VAL A 85 16.72 -2.42 9.77
CA VAL A 85 17.47 -2.14 8.55
C VAL A 85 18.92 -1.78 8.87
N GLY A 86 19.16 -1.04 9.96
CA GLY A 86 20.49 -0.74 10.48
C GLY A 86 21.29 -1.99 10.82
N LYS A 87 20.63 -3.03 11.36
CA LYS A 87 21.25 -4.36 11.61
C LYS A 87 21.64 -5.11 10.34
N THR A 88 20.96 -4.83 9.22
CA THR A 88 21.13 -5.55 7.94
C THR A 88 21.88 -4.75 6.87
N GLY A 89 22.24 -3.49 7.14
CA GLY A 89 22.99 -2.61 6.23
C GLY A 89 22.21 -2.12 5.01
N SER A 90 20.87 -2.21 5.01
CA SER A 90 20.01 -2.00 3.83
C SER A 90 19.31 -0.62 3.81
N MET A 91 20.05 0.45 4.12
CA MET A 91 19.55 1.83 4.33
C MET A 91 18.71 2.41 3.17
N PHE A 92 18.90 1.88 1.96
CA PHE A 92 18.24 2.34 0.72
C PHE A 92 16.71 2.16 0.71
N VAL A 93 16.16 1.17 1.44
CA VAL A 93 14.72 0.89 1.42
C VAL A 93 13.92 2.01 2.12
N VAL A 94 14.52 2.67 3.12
CA VAL A 94 13.88 3.72 3.90
C VAL A 94 13.88 5.06 3.15
N GLU A 95 14.93 5.35 2.38
CA GLU A 95 15.01 6.57 1.56
C GLU A 95 13.98 6.56 0.41
N TYR A 96 13.77 5.42 -0.25
CA TYR A 96 12.77 5.29 -1.32
C TYR A 96 11.32 5.44 -0.80
N ALA A 97 11.03 4.90 0.40
CA ALA A 97 9.71 5.03 1.01
C ALA A 97 9.35 6.48 1.38
N LYS A 98 10.35 7.35 1.56
CA LYS A 98 10.16 8.79 1.85
C LYS A 98 9.82 9.62 0.61
N GLU A 99 10.22 9.18 -0.59
CA GLU A 99 9.94 9.89 -1.86
C GLU A 99 8.55 9.61 -2.42
N GLU A 100 7.88 8.52 -2.02
CA GLU A 100 6.58 8.11 -2.57
C GLU A 100 5.38 8.87 -1.97
N PHE A 101 5.57 9.58 -0.85
CA PHE A 101 4.52 10.35 -0.20
C PHE A 101 4.46 11.80 -0.70
N GLU A 102 3.82 12.02 -1.84
CA GLU A 102 3.39 13.36 -2.27
C GLU A 102 1.89 13.44 -2.64
N GLN A 103 1.23 14.42 -1.99
CA GLN A 103 -0.02 15.14 -2.29
C GLN A 103 -1.39 14.68 -1.76
N GLU A 104 -2.07 15.67 -1.15
CA GLU A 104 -3.40 15.70 -0.52
C GLU A 104 -4.58 15.58 -1.49
N ARG A 105 -5.72 15.02 -1.01
CA ARG A 105 -7.08 15.56 -1.21
C ARG A 105 -8.04 15.12 -0.10
N ASN A 106 -8.87 16.03 0.40
CA ASN A 106 -10.18 15.70 1.00
C ASN A 106 -10.99 14.87 -0.01
N HIS A 107 -11.62 13.76 0.42
CA HIS A 107 -12.55 12.92 -0.38
C HIS A 107 -12.26 13.03 -1.89
N ALA A 108 -11.11 12.50 -2.30
CA ALA A 108 -10.64 12.67 -3.66
C ALA A 108 -11.71 12.15 -4.64
N PRO A 109 -12.04 12.89 -5.71
CA PRO A 109 -12.88 12.34 -6.77
C PRO A 109 -12.20 11.06 -7.28
N SER A 110 -12.97 9.98 -7.39
CA SER A 110 -12.49 8.69 -7.86
C SER A 110 -11.78 8.82 -9.21
N GLY A 111 -10.91 7.87 -9.54
CA GLY A 111 -10.25 7.84 -10.86
C GLY A 111 -11.26 7.89 -12.01
N VAL A 112 -12.43 7.26 -11.84
CA VAL A 112 -13.54 7.30 -12.80
C VAL A 112 -14.11 8.70 -12.94
N GLU A 113 -14.41 9.39 -11.84
CA GLU A 113 -14.95 10.76 -11.88
C GLU A 113 -13.93 11.76 -12.47
N CYS A 114 -12.65 11.60 -12.14
CA CYS A 114 -11.57 12.38 -12.74
C CYS A 114 -11.53 12.16 -14.26
N CYS A 115 -11.57 10.91 -14.71
CA CYS A 115 -11.57 10.54 -16.12
C CYS A 115 -12.79 11.11 -16.86
N MET A 116 -14.00 10.94 -16.31
CA MET A 116 -15.23 11.52 -16.86
C MET A 116 -15.11 13.03 -17.03
N LYS A 117 -14.64 13.74 -16.00
CA LYS A 117 -14.50 15.20 -16.01
C LYS A 117 -13.44 15.67 -17.01
N GLN A 118 -12.31 14.98 -17.09
CA GLN A 118 -11.19 15.35 -17.95
C GLN A 118 -11.51 15.15 -19.44
N TYR A 119 -12.16 14.03 -19.78
CA TYR A 119 -12.41 13.65 -21.17
C TYR A 119 -13.84 13.95 -21.63
N GLY A 120 -14.74 14.37 -20.72
CA GLY A 120 -16.15 14.65 -21.04
C GLY A 120 -16.94 13.39 -21.41
N ILE A 121 -16.53 12.22 -20.90
CA ILE A 121 -17.09 10.91 -21.26
C ILE A 121 -18.04 10.38 -20.18
N SER A 122 -18.87 9.40 -20.55
CA SER A 122 -19.77 8.73 -19.61
C SER A 122 -19.01 7.86 -18.60
N ASN A 123 -19.68 7.49 -17.50
CA ASN A 123 -19.12 6.59 -16.49
C ASN A 123 -18.67 5.25 -17.10
N LYS A 124 -19.51 4.65 -17.96
CA LYS A 124 -19.18 3.39 -18.65
C LYS A 124 -17.92 3.52 -19.50
N GLU A 125 -17.82 4.58 -20.30
CA GLU A 125 -16.65 4.84 -21.14
C GLU A 125 -15.39 5.10 -20.29
N ALA A 126 -15.51 5.77 -19.15
CA ALA A 126 -14.40 5.99 -18.23
C ALA A 126 -13.91 4.67 -17.58
N VAL A 127 -14.83 3.78 -17.18
CA VAL A 127 -14.48 2.45 -16.66
C VAL A 127 -13.79 1.61 -17.74
N GLU A 128 -14.31 1.60 -18.97
CA GLU A 128 -13.71 0.89 -20.10
C GLU A 128 -12.31 1.42 -20.43
N PHE A 129 -12.13 2.75 -20.39
CA PHE A 129 -10.85 3.41 -20.61
C PHE A 129 -9.83 3.01 -19.53
N LEU A 130 -10.17 3.14 -18.25
CA LEU A 130 -9.26 2.81 -17.14
C LEU A 130 -8.92 1.33 -17.11
N TRP A 131 -9.88 0.46 -17.41
CA TRP A 131 -9.63 -0.97 -17.51
C TRP A 131 -8.63 -1.31 -18.61
N LYS A 132 -8.71 -0.62 -19.75
CA LYS A 132 -7.73 -0.77 -20.83
C LYS A 132 -6.33 -0.34 -20.38
N GLU A 133 -6.20 0.80 -19.70
CA GLU A 133 -4.91 1.27 -19.17
C GLU A 133 -4.31 0.25 -18.17
N ILE A 134 -5.12 -0.30 -17.26
CA ILE A 134 -4.70 -1.37 -16.34
C ILE A 134 -4.25 -2.62 -17.11
N SER A 135 -5.02 -3.03 -18.12
CA SER A 135 -4.70 -4.19 -18.95
C SER A 135 -3.40 -4.01 -19.73
N ASP A 136 -3.15 -2.82 -20.26
CA ASP A 136 -1.94 -2.50 -21.00
C ASP A 136 -0.73 -2.40 -20.07
N ALA A 137 -0.88 -1.82 -18.87
CA ALA A 137 0.15 -1.83 -17.82
C ALA A 137 0.53 -3.26 -17.39
N TRP A 138 -0.46 -4.15 -17.23
CA TRP A 138 -0.21 -5.56 -16.91
C TRP A 138 0.63 -6.28 -17.98
N LYS A 139 0.35 -6.01 -19.27
CA LYS A 139 1.16 -6.57 -20.37
C LYS A 139 2.60 -6.08 -20.32
N ILE A 140 2.81 -4.80 -20.00
CA ILE A 140 4.16 -4.22 -19.82
C ILE A 140 4.88 -4.95 -18.69
N ILE A 141 4.25 -5.11 -17.52
CA ILE A 141 4.85 -5.83 -16.37
C ILE A 141 5.27 -7.25 -16.77
N ILE A 142 4.41 -8.01 -17.47
CA ILE A 142 4.73 -9.36 -17.94
C ILE A 142 5.88 -9.34 -18.95
N GLN A 143 5.83 -8.42 -19.91
CA GLN A 143 6.85 -8.31 -20.94
C GLN A 143 8.22 -8.04 -20.33
N GLU A 144 8.32 -7.02 -19.47
CA GLU A 144 9.54 -6.66 -18.77
C GLU A 144 10.04 -7.81 -17.88
N TYR A 145 9.14 -8.52 -17.19
CA TYR A 145 9.51 -9.67 -16.36
C TYR A 145 10.10 -10.84 -17.19
N CYS A 146 9.55 -11.09 -18.37
CA CYS A 146 9.95 -12.18 -19.27
C CYS A 146 11.19 -11.86 -20.10
N GLN A 147 11.47 -10.59 -20.39
CA GLN A 147 12.67 -10.18 -21.13
C GLN A 147 13.92 -10.38 -20.28
N LYS A 148 14.84 -11.23 -20.73
CA LYS A 148 16.10 -11.52 -20.02
C LYS A 148 17.31 -10.97 -20.77
N PRO A 149 18.30 -10.39 -20.05
CA PRO A 149 18.30 -10.13 -18.61
C PRO A 149 17.34 -8.99 -18.24
N THR A 150 16.73 -9.07 -17.05
CA THR A 150 15.92 -7.98 -16.50
C THR A 150 16.82 -6.84 -15.98
N LEU A 151 16.31 -5.60 -15.95
CA LEU A 151 17.02 -4.46 -15.36
C LEU A 151 17.32 -4.68 -13.86
N LEU A 152 16.36 -5.24 -13.14
CA LEU A 152 16.45 -5.52 -11.71
C LEU A 152 16.69 -7.01 -11.45
N PRO A 153 17.40 -7.36 -10.36
CA PRO A 153 17.48 -8.73 -9.87
C PRO A 153 16.10 -9.37 -9.65
N THR A 154 16.01 -10.68 -9.85
CA THR A 154 14.75 -11.45 -9.76
C THR A 154 14.01 -11.25 -8.44
N ILE A 155 14.77 -11.10 -7.34
CA ILE A 155 14.20 -10.82 -6.02
C ILE A 155 13.30 -9.58 -6.00
N PHE A 156 13.59 -8.54 -6.77
CA PHE A 156 12.76 -7.34 -6.86
C PHE A 156 11.63 -7.51 -7.87
N THR A 157 11.93 -8.07 -9.05
CA THR A 157 10.92 -8.27 -10.10
C THR A 157 9.81 -9.22 -9.66
N ASP A 158 10.12 -10.22 -8.83
CA ASP A 158 9.12 -11.12 -8.24
C ASP A 158 8.16 -10.36 -7.32
N ARG A 159 8.64 -9.37 -6.55
CA ARG A 159 7.79 -8.58 -5.65
C ARG A 159 6.88 -7.64 -6.42
N ILE A 160 7.38 -7.00 -7.47
CA ILE A 160 6.57 -6.15 -8.37
C ILE A 160 5.47 -6.99 -9.02
N LEU A 161 5.81 -8.17 -9.56
CA LEU A 161 4.84 -9.07 -10.16
C LEU A 161 3.81 -9.56 -9.14
N ASN A 162 4.23 -9.94 -7.94
CA ASN A 162 3.33 -10.40 -6.89
C ASN A 162 2.42 -9.28 -6.36
N TYR A 163 2.91 -8.03 -6.28
CA TYR A 163 2.10 -6.87 -5.95
C TYR A 163 0.97 -6.68 -6.97
N ALA A 164 1.29 -6.65 -8.26
CA ALA A 164 0.29 -6.55 -9.32
C ALA A 164 -0.71 -7.72 -9.30
N ARG A 165 -0.26 -8.96 -9.01
CA ARG A 165 -1.16 -10.11 -8.82
C ARG A 165 -2.08 -9.96 -7.62
N SER A 166 -1.56 -9.43 -6.51
CA SER A 166 -2.33 -9.25 -5.28
C SER A 166 -3.46 -8.22 -5.45
N MET A 167 -3.27 -7.19 -6.29
CA MET A 167 -4.34 -6.25 -6.61
C MET A 167 -5.57 -6.93 -7.21
N ASN A 168 -5.36 -7.88 -8.14
CA ASN A 168 -6.46 -8.65 -8.71
C ASN A 168 -7.15 -9.53 -7.67
N LEU A 169 -6.46 -9.99 -6.63
CA LEU A 169 -7.09 -10.77 -5.56
C LEU A 169 -7.93 -9.87 -4.63
N PHE A 170 -7.43 -8.68 -4.33
CA PHE A 170 -8.07 -7.76 -3.38
C PHE A 170 -9.19 -6.92 -3.98
N TYR A 171 -9.13 -6.64 -5.29
CA TYR A 171 -10.04 -5.72 -5.98
C TYR A 171 -10.58 -6.32 -7.27
N ASP A 172 -10.77 -7.64 -7.32
CA ASP A 172 -11.41 -8.27 -8.47
C ASP A 172 -12.81 -7.69 -8.71
N ASN A 173 -13.19 -7.53 -9.98
CA ASN A 173 -14.50 -7.05 -10.37
C ASN A 173 -15.63 -7.98 -9.91
N GLU A 174 -15.34 -9.27 -9.69
CA GLU A 174 -16.34 -10.25 -9.21
C GLU A 174 -16.53 -10.21 -7.68
N ASN A 175 -15.43 -10.09 -6.92
CA ASN A 175 -15.47 -10.17 -5.46
C ASN A 175 -15.64 -8.80 -4.79
N GLY A 176 -15.26 -7.71 -5.47
CA GLY A 176 -15.29 -6.35 -4.93
C GLY A 176 -14.09 -6.03 -4.04
N ASP A 177 -14.24 -5.02 -3.20
CA ASP A 177 -13.18 -4.56 -2.29
C ASP A 177 -13.04 -5.50 -1.08
N CYS A 178 -12.12 -6.45 -1.21
CA CYS A 178 -11.77 -7.41 -0.17
C CYS A 178 -10.91 -6.80 0.95
N TYR A 179 -10.33 -5.62 0.73
CA TYR A 179 -9.52 -4.93 1.73
C TYR A 179 -10.42 -4.29 2.79
N THR A 180 -11.41 -3.52 2.35
CA THR A 180 -12.38 -2.85 3.24
C THR A 180 -13.43 -3.83 3.76
N ASN A 181 -13.80 -4.85 2.97
CA ASN A 181 -14.75 -5.88 3.39
C ASN A 181 -14.04 -7.23 3.63
N PRO A 182 -13.50 -7.46 4.84
CA PRO A 182 -12.67 -8.64 5.12
C PRO A 182 -13.43 -9.96 5.12
N ARG A 183 -14.77 -9.92 5.07
CA ARG A 183 -15.60 -11.13 4.94
C ARG A 183 -15.31 -11.86 3.63
N LEU A 184 -14.94 -11.11 2.58
CA LEU A 184 -14.60 -11.66 1.27
C LEU A 184 -13.27 -12.43 1.28
N LEU A 185 -12.36 -12.11 2.21
CA LEU A 185 -11.09 -12.83 2.38
C LEU A 185 -11.19 -14.09 3.25
N LYS A 186 -12.35 -14.35 3.87
CA LYS A 186 -12.49 -15.38 4.91
C LYS A 186 -12.03 -16.76 4.45
N GLU A 187 -12.42 -17.18 3.25
CA GLU A 187 -12.05 -18.49 2.71
C GLU A 187 -10.55 -18.60 2.45
N HIS A 188 -9.95 -17.54 1.88
CA HIS A 188 -8.50 -17.49 1.67
C HIS A 188 -7.71 -17.50 2.98
N LEU A 189 -8.15 -16.75 3.99
CA LEU A 189 -7.52 -16.73 5.31
C LEU A 189 -7.57 -18.10 5.98
N THR A 190 -8.73 -18.76 5.89
CA THR A 190 -8.94 -20.08 6.49
C THR A 190 -8.03 -21.12 5.84
N SER A 191 -8.03 -21.18 4.50
CA SER A 191 -7.19 -22.13 3.76
C SER A 191 -5.69 -21.88 3.92
N LEU A 192 -5.26 -20.64 4.12
CA LEU A 192 -3.83 -20.31 4.14
C LEU A 192 -3.22 -20.38 5.55
N PHE A 193 -3.99 -20.01 6.58
CA PHE A 193 -3.46 -19.82 7.93
C PHE A 193 -4.10 -20.73 9.00
N ILE A 194 -5.21 -21.39 8.70
CA ILE A 194 -5.94 -22.19 9.68
C ILE A 194 -5.88 -23.68 9.33
N ASP A 195 -6.26 -24.03 8.10
CA ASP A 195 -6.40 -25.42 7.69
C ASP A 195 -5.12 -25.94 7.02
N PRO A 196 -4.33 -26.82 7.68
CA PRO A 196 -3.14 -27.38 7.06
C PRO A 196 -3.51 -28.37 5.95
N VAL A 197 -2.71 -28.41 4.88
CA VAL A 197 -2.82 -29.45 3.86
C VAL A 197 -2.46 -30.79 4.47
N HIS A 198 -3.41 -31.71 4.51
CA HIS A 198 -3.16 -33.09 4.91
C HIS A 198 -2.46 -33.83 3.77
N LEU A 199 -1.33 -34.47 4.09
CA LEU A 199 -0.51 -35.27 3.18
C LEU A 199 -0.83 -36.76 3.31
#